data_AF-A0A1U7ETV2-F1
#
_entry.id   AF-A0A1U7ETV2-F1
#
_cell.length_a   1.000
_cell.length_b   1.000
_cell.length_c   1.000
_cell.angle_alpha   90.00
_cell.angle_beta   90.00
_cell.angle_gamma   90.00
#
_symmetry.space_group_name_H-M   'P 1'
#
loop_
_entity.id
_entity.type
_entity.pdbx_description
1 polymer ?
#
loop_
_entity_poly.entity_id
_entity_poly.type
_entity_poly.pdbx_seq_one_letter_code
_entity_poly.pdbx_strand_id
1 'polypeptide(L)'
;MPRRAWLPIAALSVLVVASAAGIVVSERDVGTQTLVVEDATDGTELLAVAVEPGSEVAIEYTHSVERTPVVDVYTVDDGELVMTRSEFQSFGAGLPSRADVALEDGVFVYEPPPKRYAQLTVATGHIADHDLVVDGERYDLAALADGESITLDLEHRLFHGL
;
A
#
# COMPACT_ATOMS: atom_id res chain seq x y z
N MET A 1 -45.13 -74.87 -27.05
CA MET A 1 -45.19 -75.43 -25.66
C MET A 1 -43.93 -74.99 -24.91
N PRO A 2 -44.00 -74.84 -23.58
CA PRO A 2 -43.54 -73.68 -22.78
C PRO A 2 -42.02 -73.66 -22.51
N ARG A 3 -41.37 -72.58 -22.10
CA ARG A 3 -41.36 -72.08 -20.72
C ARG A 3 -40.63 -70.73 -20.59
N ARG A 4 -41.17 -69.95 -19.66
CA ARG A 4 -40.74 -68.65 -19.16
C ARG A 4 -39.36 -68.69 -18.50
N ALA A 5 -38.61 -67.61 -18.61
CA ALA A 5 -37.81 -67.10 -17.50
C ALA A 5 -37.74 -65.57 -17.61
N TRP A 6 -38.48 -64.89 -16.74
CA TRP A 6 -38.26 -63.49 -16.42
C TRP A 6 -37.03 -63.40 -15.53
N LEU A 7 -36.13 -62.47 -15.80
CA LEU A 7 -35.15 -62.01 -14.82
C LEU A 7 -35.22 -60.47 -14.73
N PRO A 8 -35.14 -59.93 -13.50
CA PRO A 8 -35.66 -58.61 -13.15
C PRO A 8 -34.76 -57.46 -13.60
N ILE A 9 -35.41 -56.33 -13.87
CA ILE A 9 -34.80 -55.01 -14.07
C ILE A 9 -34.10 -54.63 -12.76
N ALA A 10 -32.77 -54.72 -12.73
CA ALA A 10 -31.96 -54.11 -11.70
C ALA A 10 -31.71 -52.65 -12.10
N ALA A 11 -32.57 -51.76 -11.60
CA ALA A 11 -32.31 -50.34 -11.58
C ALA A 11 -31.18 -50.08 -10.58
N LEU A 12 -30.04 -49.58 -11.05
CA LEU A 12 -29.04 -48.97 -10.17
C LEU A 12 -28.72 -47.58 -10.68
N SER A 13 -29.50 -46.63 -10.16
CA SER A 13 -29.30 -45.20 -10.28
C SER A 13 -27.99 -44.83 -9.57
N VAL A 14 -26.95 -44.46 -10.31
CA VAL A 14 -25.78 -43.82 -9.72
C VAL A 14 -25.91 -42.31 -9.94
N LEU A 15 -26.05 -41.64 -8.81
CA LEU A 15 -26.26 -40.22 -8.59
C LEU A 15 -25.11 -39.39 -9.19
N VAL A 16 -25.46 -38.44 -10.05
CA VAL A 16 -24.57 -37.36 -10.50
C VAL A 16 -24.39 -36.39 -9.34
N VAL A 17 -23.16 -36.23 -8.85
CA VAL A 17 -22.76 -35.06 -8.08
C VAL A 17 -21.56 -34.45 -8.80
N ALA A 18 -21.85 -33.61 -9.79
CA ALA A 18 -20.86 -32.70 -10.34
C ALA A 18 -20.73 -31.54 -9.35
N SER A 19 -19.79 -31.64 -8.42
CA SER A 19 -19.38 -30.50 -7.62
C SER A 19 -18.59 -29.54 -8.52
N ALA A 20 -19.31 -28.61 -9.15
CA ALA A 20 -18.70 -27.38 -9.61
C ALA A 20 -18.18 -26.67 -8.36
N ALA A 21 -16.88 -26.80 -8.10
CA ALA A 21 -16.19 -25.91 -7.19
C ALA A 21 -16.23 -24.53 -7.85
N GLY A 22 -17.31 -23.79 -7.58
CA GLY A 22 -17.39 -22.38 -7.91
C GLY A 22 -16.22 -21.71 -7.20
N ILE A 23 -15.25 -21.25 -7.98
CA ILE A 23 -14.30 -20.26 -7.49
C ILE A 23 -15.17 -19.03 -7.23
N VAL A 24 -15.59 -18.86 -5.98
CA VAL A 24 -16.16 -17.61 -5.52
C VAL A 24 -14.96 -16.66 -5.44
N VAL A 25 -14.63 -16.03 -6.57
CA VAL A 25 -13.83 -14.81 -6.53
C VAL A 25 -14.70 -13.83 -5.77
N SER A 26 -14.39 -13.67 -4.49
CA SER A 26 -15.02 -12.63 -3.68
C SER A 26 -14.45 -11.31 -4.18
N GLU A 27 -15.09 -10.72 -5.19
CA GLU A 27 -14.94 -9.31 -5.49
C GLU A 27 -15.49 -8.58 -4.27
N ARG A 28 -14.61 -8.34 -3.30
CA ARG A 28 -14.91 -7.40 -2.25
C ARG A 28 -14.91 -6.04 -2.95
N ASP A 29 -16.10 -5.50 -3.19
CA ASP A 29 -16.34 -4.06 -3.28
C ASP A 29 -15.94 -3.41 -1.94
N VAL A 30 -14.65 -3.46 -1.62
CA VAL A 30 -14.01 -2.48 -0.74
C VAL A 30 -13.67 -1.37 -1.71
N GLY A 31 -14.31 -0.21 -1.58
CA GLY A 31 -14.03 0.92 -2.47
C GLY A 31 -12.52 1.14 -2.52
N THR A 32 -11.89 0.73 -3.62
CA THR A 32 -10.44 0.65 -3.73
C THR A 32 -9.89 2.06 -3.56
N GLN A 33 -9.14 2.26 -2.47
CA GLN A 33 -8.45 3.51 -2.28
C GLN A 33 -7.25 3.52 -3.22
N THR A 34 -6.94 4.69 -3.76
CA THR A 34 -5.78 4.88 -4.62
C THR A 34 -4.91 5.93 -3.94
N LEU A 35 -3.66 5.59 -3.67
CA LEU A 35 -2.64 6.56 -3.33
C LEU A 35 -2.26 7.29 -4.62
N VAL A 36 -2.53 8.58 -4.67
CA VAL A 36 -2.24 9.44 -5.80
C VAL A 36 -1.06 10.32 -5.44
N VAL A 37 -0.10 10.41 -6.35
CA VAL A 37 1.04 11.32 -6.27
C VAL A 37 0.88 12.36 -7.38
N GLU A 38 0.88 13.62 -7.00
CA GLU A 38 0.74 14.74 -7.94
C GLU A 38 1.90 15.72 -7.80
N ASP A 39 2.22 16.42 -8.89
CA ASP A 39 3.06 17.61 -8.85
C ASP A 39 2.36 18.70 -8.02
N ALA A 40 3.05 19.24 -7.00
CA ALA A 40 2.46 20.21 -6.09
C ALA A 40 2.27 21.60 -6.71
N THR A 41 2.90 21.89 -7.85
CA THR A 41 2.82 23.17 -8.56
C THR A 41 1.59 23.23 -9.45
N ASP A 42 1.34 22.21 -10.25
CA ASP A 42 0.29 22.22 -11.27
C ASP A 42 -0.78 21.12 -11.12
N GLY A 43 -0.62 20.20 -10.17
CA GLY A 43 -1.57 19.12 -9.89
C GLY A 43 -1.54 18.00 -10.94
N THR A 44 -0.47 17.88 -11.72
CA THR A 44 -0.33 16.78 -12.68
C THR A 44 -0.14 15.47 -11.93
N GLU A 45 -1.01 14.48 -12.18
CA GLU A 45 -0.84 13.12 -11.65
C GLU A 45 0.43 12.47 -12.21
N LEU A 46 1.33 12.10 -11.31
CA LEU A 46 2.61 11.44 -11.62
C LEU A 46 2.53 9.93 -11.42
N LEU A 47 1.74 9.49 -10.42
CA LEU A 47 1.59 8.08 -10.05
C LEU A 47 0.24 7.85 -9.39
N ALA A 48 -0.36 6.69 -9.64
CA ALA A 48 -1.54 6.20 -8.94
C ALA A 48 -1.37 4.71 -8.61
N VAL A 49 -1.46 4.37 -7.33
CA VAL A 49 -1.27 3.00 -6.83
C VAL A 49 -2.50 2.58 -6.02
N ALA A 50 -3.10 1.45 -6.37
CA ALA A 50 -4.21 0.90 -5.58
C ALA A 50 -3.69 0.43 -4.21
N VAL A 51 -4.41 0.80 -3.14
CA VAL A 51 -4.07 0.48 -1.76
C VAL A 51 -5.32 0.02 -1.00
N GLU A 52 -5.10 -0.75 0.07
CA GLU A 52 -6.15 -1.19 0.98
C GLU A 52 -5.94 -0.56 2.38
N PRO A 53 -6.99 -0.48 3.21
CA PRO A 53 -6.81 -0.17 4.63
C PRO A 53 -5.78 -1.13 5.26
N GLY A 54 -4.75 -0.56 5.86
CA GLY A 54 -3.61 -1.30 6.42
C GLY A 54 -2.38 -1.39 5.51
N SER A 55 -2.45 -0.98 4.24
CA SER A 55 -1.26 -0.89 3.36
C SER A 55 -0.19 0.00 3.99
N GLU A 56 1.06 -0.45 3.89
CA GLU A 56 2.22 0.30 4.34
C GLU A 56 2.71 1.21 3.21
N VAL A 57 2.89 2.49 3.54
CA VAL A 57 3.42 3.52 2.63
C VAL A 57 4.64 4.12 3.30
N ALA A 58 5.82 3.95 2.71
CA ALA A 58 7.06 4.51 3.23
C ALA A 58 7.67 5.50 2.25
N ILE A 59 8.23 6.58 2.79
CA ILE A 59 9.03 7.54 2.03
C ILE A 59 10.47 7.41 2.53
N GLU A 60 11.34 6.96 1.63
CA GLU A 60 12.77 6.82 1.89
C GLU A 60 13.52 7.98 1.23
N TYR A 61 14.46 8.58 1.95
CA TYR A 61 15.25 9.69 1.41
C TYR A 61 16.57 9.87 2.16
N THR A 62 17.51 10.56 1.52
CA THR A 62 18.74 11.02 2.12
C THR A 62 18.56 12.42 2.71
N HIS A 63 18.78 12.57 4.01
CA HIS A 63 18.71 13.87 4.66
C HIS A 63 19.76 14.83 4.06
N SER A 64 19.34 15.97 3.51
CA SER A 64 20.20 16.84 2.68
C SER A 64 21.46 17.37 3.39
N VAL A 65 21.36 17.65 4.70
CA VAL A 65 22.48 18.13 5.54
C VAL A 65 23.35 16.97 6.05
N GLU A 66 22.74 16.05 6.79
CA GLU A 66 23.43 14.94 7.46
C GLU A 66 23.90 13.85 6.48
N ARG A 67 23.35 13.81 5.26
CA ARG A 67 23.60 12.81 4.21
C ARG A 67 23.45 11.38 4.72
N THR A 68 22.46 11.16 5.58
CA THR A 68 22.09 9.86 6.16
C THR A 68 20.68 9.48 5.72
N PRO A 69 20.38 8.18 5.61
CA PRO A 69 19.06 7.72 5.22
C PRO A 69 18.02 8.03 6.30
N VAL A 70 16.81 8.33 5.84
CA VAL A 70 15.59 8.49 6.63
C VAL A 70 14.49 7.67 5.99
N VAL A 71 13.67 7.02 6.81
CA VAL A 71 12.47 6.29 6.37
C VAL A 71 11.29 6.76 7.20
N ASP A 72 10.34 7.45 6.59
CA ASP A 72 9.08 7.83 7.21
C ASP A 72 7.99 6.85 6.77
N VAL A 73 7.40 6.14 7.74
CA VAL A 73 6.43 5.05 7.50
C VAL A 73 5.03 5.48 7.92
N TYR A 74 4.09 5.19 7.04
CA TYR A 74 2.67 5.48 7.17
C TYR A 74 1.84 4.22 6.93
N THR A 75 0.65 4.20 7.52
CA THR A 75 -0.38 3.19 7.26
C THR A 75 -1.62 3.86 6.70
N VAL A 76 -2.23 3.26 5.68
CA VAL A 76 -3.53 3.69 5.13
C VAL A 76 -4.64 3.37 6.14
N ASP A 77 -5.33 4.37 6.66
CA ASP A 77 -6.45 4.20 7.59
C ASP A 77 -7.51 5.29 7.38
N ASP A 78 -8.76 4.87 7.17
CA ASP A 78 -9.94 5.74 7.00
C ASP A 78 -9.76 6.86 5.93
N GLY A 79 -9.03 6.56 4.84
CA GLY A 79 -8.76 7.55 3.78
C GLY A 79 -7.70 8.59 4.14
N GLU A 80 -6.92 8.35 5.19
CA GLU A 80 -5.78 9.17 5.56
C GLU A 80 -4.51 8.33 5.66
N LEU A 81 -3.37 8.99 5.49
CA LEU A 81 -2.06 8.42 5.82
C LEU A 81 -1.79 8.67 7.31
N VAL A 82 -1.52 7.61 8.07
CA VAL A 82 -1.22 7.71 9.50
C VAL A 82 0.23 7.36 9.73
N MET A 83 1.03 8.33 10.19
CA MET A 83 2.45 8.10 10.48
C MET A 83 2.60 7.19 11.69
N THR A 84 3.33 6.09 11.52
CA THR A 84 3.53 5.06 12.54
C THR A 84 4.96 5.00 13.02
N ARG A 85 5.94 5.25 12.15
CA ARG A 85 7.37 5.17 12.46
C ARG A 85 8.18 6.17 11.63
N SER A 86 9.28 6.65 12.20
CA SER A 86 10.36 7.31 11.48
C SER A 86 11.68 6.69 11.90
N GLU A 87 12.51 6.31 10.93
CA GLU A 87 13.84 5.78 11.14
C GLU A 87 14.89 6.75 10.62
N PHE A 88 15.92 7.02 11.41
CA PHE A 88 16.99 7.93 11.03
C PHE A 88 18.31 7.59 11.75
N GLN A 89 19.44 8.00 11.18
CA GLN A 89 20.76 7.69 11.75
C GLN A 89 21.44 8.90 12.43
N SER A 90 20.88 10.10 12.27
CA SER A 90 21.35 11.32 12.93
C SER A 90 20.17 12.18 13.33
N PHE A 91 20.23 12.80 14.51
CA PHE A 91 19.18 13.71 14.97
C PHE A 91 19.14 15.04 14.20
N GLY A 92 20.19 15.38 13.43
CA GLY A 92 20.26 16.60 12.62
C GLY A 92 19.74 17.87 13.33
N ALA A 93 19.20 18.81 12.55
CA ALA A 93 18.41 19.94 13.04
C ALA A 93 16.95 19.75 12.61
N GLY A 94 16.05 19.48 13.54
CA GLY A 94 14.60 19.36 13.25
C GLY A 94 13.94 18.09 13.77
N LEU A 95 14.70 17.04 14.11
CA LEU A 95 14.15 15.86 14.76
C LEU A 95 13.92 16.13 16.26
N PRO A 96 12.90 15.52 16.88
CA PRO A 96 12.53 15.84 18.25
C PRO A 96 13.67 15.47 19.22
N SER A 97 14.47 16.46 19.61
CA SER A 97 15.52 16.40 20.64
C SER A 97 15.05 15.94 22.03
N ARG A 98 13.74 15.64 22.18
CA ARG A 98 13.06 15.23 23.41
C ARG A 98 12.09 14.05 23.20
N ALA A 99 12.03 13.45 22.02
CA ALA A 99 11.23 12.24 21.84
C ALA A 99 11.95 11.03 22.46
N ASP A 100 11.17 10.13 23.05
CA ASP A 100 11.65 8.79 23.35
C ASP A 100 11.86 8.06 22.02
N VAL A 101 13.12 7.76 21.70
CA VAL A 101 13.50 7.01 20.50
C VAL A 101 14.24 5.74 20.93
N ALA A 102 13.94 4.63 20.26
CA ALA A 102 14.70 3.40 20.43
C ALA A 102 15.96 3.46 19.55
N LEU A 103 17.06 2.83 19.99
CA LEU A 103 18.25 2.63 19.18
C LEU A 103 18.35 1.14 18.86
N GLU A 104 18.11 0.81 17.59
CA GLU A 104 18.08 -0.56 17.08
C GLU A 104 19.14 -0.68 15.98
N ASP A 105 20.17 -1.51 16.21
CA ASP A 105 21.26 -1.74 15.25
C ASP A 105 21.94 -0.48 14.68
N GLY A 106 21.97 0.60 15.46
CA GLY A 106 22.57 1.88 15.05
C GLY A 106 21.61 2.82 14.32
N VAL A 107 20.33 2.46 14.21
CA VAL A 107 19.24 3.28 13.67
C VAL A 107 18.37 3.76 14.82
N PHE A 108 18.06 5.06 14.84
CA PHE A 108 17.07 5.61 15.75
C PHE A 108 15.69 5.36 15.19
N VAL A 109 14.84 4.71 15.99
CA VAL A 109 13.44 4.44 15.68
C VAL A 109 12.58 5.33 16.55
N TYR A 110 11.79 6.18 15.90
CA TYR A 110 10.83 7.05 16.54
C TYR A 110 9.41 6.62 16.18
N GLU A 111 8.60 6.30 17.18
CA GLU A 111 7.19 5.99 17.04
C GLU A 111 6.37 7.17 17.60
N PRO A 112 5.93 8.11 16.74
CA PRO A 112 5.16 9.25 17.21
C PRO A 112 3.77 8.83 17.70
N PRO A 113 3.12 9.64 18.56
CA PRO A 113 1.67 9.56 18.71
C PRO A 113 0.97 9.64 17.34
N PRO A 114 -0.16 8.95 17.14
CA PRO A 114 -0.81 8.88 15.83
C PRO A 114 -1.03 10.26 15.22
N LYS A 115 -0.43 10.49 14.05
CA LYS A 115 -0.58 11.72 13.28
C LYS A 115 -1.14 11.37 11.91
N ARG A 116 -2.31 11.92 11.63
CA ARG A 116 -3.10 11.68 10.42
C ARG A 116 -2.85 12.78 9.40
N TYR A 117 -2.77 12.41 8.13
CA TYR A 117 -2.56 13.30 7.00
C TYR A 117 -3.59 12.96 5.92
N ALA A 118 -4.52 13.88 5.67
CA ALA A 118 -5.38 13.83 4.49
C ALA A 118 -4.58 14.07 3.20
N GLN A 119 -3.53 14.90 3.29
CA GLN A 119 -2.56 15.12 2.23
C GLN A 119 -1.18 15.33 2.85
N LEU A 120 -0.16 14.76 2.21
CA LEU A 120 1.24 14.89 2.59
C LEU A 120 2.00 15.60 1.48
N THR A 121 2.62 16.74 1.78
CA THR A 121 3.50 17.44 0.84
C THR A 121 4.95 17.05 1.09
N VAL A 122 5.64 16.62 0.05
CA VAL A 122 7.04 16.18 0.10
C VAL A 122 7.86 17.03 -0.86
N ALA A 123 8.89 17.69 -0.35
CA ALA A 123 9.85 18.40 -1.19
C ALA A 123 10.93 17.41 -1.63
N THR A 124 10.79 16.85 -2.84
CA THR A 124 11.68 15.77 -3.29
C THR A 124 13.13 16.26 -3.40
N GLY A 125 13.36 17.40 -4.07
CA GLY A 125 14.67 18.01 -4.22
C GLY A 125 15.72 17.11 -4.89
N HIS A 126 16.71 17.69 -5.55
CA HIS A 126 17.69 16.88 -6.31
C HIS A 126 18.74 16.15 -5.44
N ILE A 127 18.76 16.39 -4.13
CA ILE A 127 19.79 15.84 -3.22
C ILE A 127 19.28 14.63 -2.44
N ALA A 128 17.98 14.63 -2.12
CA ALA A 128 17.44 13.69 -1.15
C ALA A 128 17.02 12.36 -1.79
N ASP A 129 16.92 12.27 -3.12
CA ASP A 129 16.70 11.01 -3.85
C ASP A 129 15.53 10.21 -3.25
N HIS A 130 14.35 10.84 -3.24
CA HIS A 130 13.18 10.30 -2.58
C HIS A 130 12.64 9.10 -3.36
N ASP A 131 12.34 8.04 -2.62
CA ASP A 131 11.62 6.88 -3.10
C ASP A 131 10.33 6.70 -2.30
N LEU A 132 9.27 6.31 -3.01
CA LEU A 132 8.03 5.83 -2.43
C LEU A 132 8.07 4.30 -2.42
N VAL A 133 7.72 3.69 -1.29
CA VAL A 133 7.53 2.25 -1.17
C VAL A 133 6.10 1.97 -0.72
N VAL A 134 5.32 1.25 -1.51
CA VAL A 134 3.94 0.84 -1.19
C VAL A 134 3.87 -0.68 -1.14
N ASP A 135 3.60 -1.25 0.03
CA ASP A 135 3.56 -2.70 0.26
C ASP A 135 4.79 -3.46 -0.32
N GLY A 136 5.95 -2.80 -0.32
CA GLY A 136 7.22 -3.31 -0.84
C GLY A 136 7.51 -3.01 -2.31
N GLU A 137 6.57 -2.45 -3.08
CA GLU A 137 6.83 -1.96 -4.43
C GLU A 137 7.43 -0.55 -4.39
N ARG A 138 8.51 -0.32 -5.13
CA ARG A 138 9.29 0.94 -5.10
C ARG A 138 9.04 1.80 -6.34
N TYR A 139 8.91 3.10 -6.13
CA TYR A 139 8.77 4.13 -7.16
C TYR A 139 9.74 5.29 -6.89
N ASP A 140 10.53 5.66 -7.89
CA ASP A 140 11.51 6.75 -7.83
C ASP A 140 10.78 8.10 -7.93
N LEU A 141 10.44 8.69 -6.78
CA LEU A 141 9.73 9.97 -6.73
C LEU A 141 10.59 11.11 -7.23
N ALA A 142 11.90 11.08 -6.99
CA ALA A 142 12.81 12.13 -7.45
C ALA A 142 12.85 12.21 -8.98
N ALA A 143 12.84 11.06 -9.67
CA ALA A 143 12.77 11.01 -11.13
C ALA A 143 11.38 11.39 -11.66
N LEU A 144 10.30 10.97 -10.99
CA LEU A 144 8.93 11.31 -11.40
C LEU A 144 8.64 12.81 -11.27
N ALA A 145 9.13 13.44 -10.21
CA ALA A 145 8.89 14.86 -9.91
C ALA A 145 9.92 15.80 -10.53
N ASP A 146 10.97 15.30 -11.20
CA ASP A 146 12.12 16.10 -11.68
C ASP A 146 12.70 17.04 -10.60
N GLY A 147 12.66 16.61 -9.32
CA GLY A 147 13.08 17.39 -8.16
C GLY A 147 12.10 18.44 -7.64
N GLU A 148 10.90 18.54 -8.20
CA GLU A 148 9.82 19.41 -7.72
C GLU A 148 9.12 18.84 -6.48
N SER A 149 8.30 19.66 -5.83
CA SER A 149 7.51 19.18 -4.69
C SER A 149 6.32 18.37 -5.18
N ILE A 150 5.95 17.35 -4.42
CA ILE A 150 4.79 16.50 -4.71
C ILE A 150 3.79 16.53 -3.56
N THR A 151 2.55 16.19 -3.87
CA THR A 151 1.51 15.86 -2.89
C THR A 151 1.14 14.39 -2.99
N LEU A 152 0.91 13.77 -1.83
CA LEU A 152 0.37 12.42 -1.71
C LEU A 152 -0.95 12.47 -0.95
N ASP A 153 -2.01 11.91 -1.51
CA ASP A 153 -3.30 11.74 -0.85
C ASP A 153 -4.03 10.49 -1.32
N LEU A 154 -5.10 10.14 -0.61
CA LEU A 154 -5.89 8.94 -0.85
C LEU A 154 -7.22 9.31 -1.49
N GLU A 155 -7.45 8.79 -2.69
CA GLU A 155 -8.68 8.98 -3.43
C GLU A 155 -9.51 7.69 -3.50
N HIS A 156 -10.84 7.84 -3.51
CA HIS A 156 -11.73 6.75 -3.89
C HIS A 156 -11.91 6.73 -5.41
N ARG A 157 -11.25 5.79 -6.09
CA ARG A 157 -11.42 5.59 -7.54
C ARG A 157 -12.25 4.34 -7.81
N LEU A 158 -13.31 4.50 -8.60
CA LEU A 158 -14.10 3.36 -9.08
C LEU A 158 -13.34 2.69 -10.22
N PHE A 159 -12.74 1.52 -9.97
CA PHE A 159 -12.22 0.68 -11.04
C PHE A 159 -13.37 0.20 -11.94
N HIS A 160 -13.46 0.74 -13.15
CA HIS A 160 -14.26 0.13 -14.21
C HIS A 160 -13.40 -0.96 -14.87
N GLY A 161 -13.49 -2.17 -14.34
CA GLY A 161 -12.94 -3.35 -15.00
C GLY A 161 -13.60 -3.56 -16.37
N LEU A 162 -12.78 -3.78 -17.40
CA LEU A 162 -13.18 -4.27 -18.72
C LEU A 162 -13.18 -5.81 -18.75
#